data_AF-A0A549TF89-F1
#
_entry.id   AF-A0A549TF89-F1
#
_cell.length_a   1.000
_cell.length_b   1.000
_cell.length_c   1.000
_cell.angle_alpha   90.00
_cell.angle_beta   90.00
_cell.angle_gamma   90.00
#
_symmetry.space_group_name_H-M   'P 1'
#
loop_
_entity.id
_entity.type
_entity.pdbx_description
1 polymer ?
#
loop_
_entity_poly.entity_id
_entity_poly.type
_entity_poly.pdbx_seq_one_letter_code
_entity_poly.pdbx_strand_id
1 'polypeptide(L)'
;METSLYLPVKSFLEAAGYSVKGEVGGCDLVGLSDEDPPVVVVCELKLTFNLELILQAVDRAAVADEVWIAARISAKGRGREADKRYRDLCRRLGIGMLGVSDGGEVSVIVGSISPMPRADRKRRSRLMREHQRRRGDPAVGGSTRAPLMTAYRQQALSCAAALEAGPLRVREIRSSAPDAGKILLANVYGWFERLDRGVYGLTTSGREALLLWPQREIQATTPASPEDAG
;
A
#
# COMPACT_ATOMS: atom_id res chain seq x y z
N MET A 1 -2.04 -25.63 20.87
CA MET A 1 -2.89 -24.69 21.63
C MET A 1 -2.09 -23.42 21.88
N GLU A 2 -2.69 -22.29 22.21
CA GLU A 2 -1.92 -21.04 22.44
C GLU A 2 -0.87 -21.20 23.55
N THR A 3 -1.21 -21.98 24.58
CA THR A 3 -0.34 -22.39 25.68
C THR A 3 0.96 -23.08 25.23
N SER A 4 1.01 -23.68 24.03
CA SER A 4 2.25 -24.29 23.53
C SER A 4 3.31 -23.27 23.09
N LEU A 5 2.95 -22.00 22.97
CA LEU A 5 3.88 -20.90 22.66
C LEU A 5 4.53 -20.32 23.91
N TYR A 6 3.87 -20.45 25.05
CA TYR A 6 4.29 -19.83 26.30
C TYR A 6 5.70 -20.24 26.71
N LEU A 7 5.97 -21.55 26.81
CA LEU A 7 7.26 -22.03 27.31
C LEU A 7 8.42 -21.67 26.37
N PRO A 8 8.34 -21.86 25.04
CA PRO A 8 9.36 -21.37 24.11
C PRO A 8 9.70 -19.88 24.26
N VAL A 9 8.67 -19.03 24.31
CA VAL A 9 8.85 -17.58 24.39
C VAL A 9 9.39 -17.17 25.76
N LYS A 10 8.90 -17.79 26.83
CA LYS A 10 9.41 -17.60 28.19
C LYS A 10 10.91 -17.91 28.24
N SER A 11 11.32 -19.10 27.79
CA SER A 11 12.73 -19.50 27.80
C SER A 11 13.60 -18.58 26.94
N PHE A 12 13.08 -18.09 25.82
CA PHE A 12 13.78 -17.12 24.97
C PHE A 12 14.05 -15.80 25.70
N LEU A 13 13.04 -15.26 26.40
CA LEU A 13 13.18 -14.02 27.18
C LEU A 13 14.05 -14.22 28.43
N GLU A 14 13.93 -15.36 29.12
CA GLU A 14 14.80 -15.70 30.26
C GLU A 14 16.27 -15.83 29.83
N ALA A 15 16.53 -16.44 28.68
CA ALA A 15 17.88 -16.51 28.10
C ALA A 15 18.43 -15.13 27.70
N ALA A 16 17.56 -14.13 27.51
CA ALA A 16 17.95 -12.74 27.28
C ALA A 16 18.18 -11.95 28.59
N GLY A 17 18.05 -12.59 29.76
CA GLY A 17 18.35 -12.00 31.07
C GLY A 17 17.13 -11.46 31.84
N TYR A 18 15.91 -11.77 31.41
CA TYR A 18 14.69 -11.33 32.08
C TYR A 18 14.16 -12.37 33.07
N SER A 19 13.62 -11.93 34.21
CA SER A 19 12.78 -12.77 35.07
C SER A 19 11.34 -12.76 34.57
N VAL A 20 10.85 -13.88 34.03
CA VAL A 20 9.60 -13.92 33.24
C VAL A 20 8.46 -14.65 33.95
N LYS A 21 7.30 -13.99 34.02
CA LYS A 21 6.05 -14.53 34.56
C LYS A 21 4.90 -14.34 33.56
N GLY A 22 3.95 -15.27 33.55
CA GLY A 22 2.76 -15.20 32.71
C GLY A 22 1.55 -14.63 33.43
N GLU A 23 0.55 -14.19 32.66
CA GLU A 23 -0.76 -13.73 33.14
C GLU A 23 -0.68 -12.57 34.14
N VAL A 24 0.32 -11.70 33.97
CA VAL A 24 0.52 -10.52 34.83
C VAL A 24 -0.22 -9.33 34.24
N GLY A 25 -1.20 -8.80 34.96
CA GLY A 25 -1.97 -7.62 34.52
C GLY A 25 -2.71 -7.83 33.19
N GLY A 26 -3.06 -9.07 32.86
CA GLY A 26 -3.69 -9.44 31.60
C GLY A 26 -2.74 -9.48 30.39
N CYS A 27 -1.43 -9.46 30.60
CA CYS A 27 -0.43 -9.73 29.57
C CYS A 27 -0.06 -11.21 29.57
N ASP A 28 0.17 -11.80 28.40
CA ASP A 28 0.54 -13.22 28.32
C ASP A 28 1.90 -13.52 28.97
N LEU A 29 2.91 -12.68 28.72
CA LEU A 29 4.20 -12.71 29.44
C LEU A 29 4.67 -11.30 29.83
N VAL A 30 5.23 -11.18 31.03
CA VAL A 30 5.96 -10.00 31.52
C VAL A 30 7.33 -10.44 32.04
N GLY A 31 8.38 -9.80 31.52
CA GLY A 31 9.77 -9.96 31.93
C GLY A 31 10.30 -8.69 32.57
N LEU A 32 11.09 -8.83 33.64
CA LEU A 32 11.80 -7.72 34.28
C LEU A 32 13.30 -7.97 34.26
N SER A 33 14.10 -6.96 33.94
CA SER A 33 15.56 -7.01 34.15
C SER A 33 15.92 -6.89 35.63
N ASP A 34 17.14 -7.26 35.99
CA ASP A 34 17.68 -7.06 37.35
C ASP A 34 18.19 -5.61 37.63
N GLU A 35 17.98 -4.67 36.68
CA GLU A 35 18.32 -3.25 36.83
C GLU A 35 17.38 -2.47 37.77
N ASP A 36 17.82 -1.27 38.20
CA ASP A 36 17.03 -0.34 39.02
C ASP A 36 17.04 1.08 38.39
N PRO A 37 15.91 1.56 37.80
CA PRO A 37 14.63 0.86 37.67
C PRO A 37 14.70 -0.29 36.65
N PRO A 38 13.85 -1.33 36.77
CA PRO A 38 13.87 -2.46 35.85
C PRO A 38 13.32 -2.08 34.47
N VAL A 39 13.94 -2.61 33.42
CA VAL A 39 13.37 -2.68 32.08
C VAL A 39 12.19 -3.66 32.10
N VAL A 40 11.02 -3.19 31.67
CA VAL A 40 9.78 -3.96 31.57
C VAL A 40 9.59 -4.44 30.14
N VAL A 41 9.62 -5.76 29.95
CA VAL A 41 9.33 -6.40 28.66
C VAL A 41 7.98 -7.09 28.72
N VAL A 42 7.13 -6.84 27.72
CA VAL A 42 5.85 -7.53 27.57
C VAL A 42 5.82 -8.31 26.27
N CYS A 43 5.31 -9.55 26.30
CA CYS A 43 5.08 -10.33 25.10
C CYS A 43 3.65 -10.90 25.05
N GLU A 44 2.92 -10.57 23.99
CA GLU A 44 1.58 -11.12 23.70
C GLU A 44 1.68 -12.27 22.70
N LEU A 45 0.81 -13.27 22.84
CA LEU A 45 0.79 -14.52 22.08
C LEU A 45 -0.48 -14.65 21.25
N LYS A 46 -0.36 -15.16 20.02
CA LYS A 46 -1.48 -15.81 19.31
C LYS A 46 -0.98 -16.99 18.49
N LEU A 47 -1.86 -17.96 18.23
CA LEU A 47 -1.55 -19.04 17.28
C LEU A 47 -1.16 -18.54 15.88
N THR A 48 -1.69 -17.40 15.47
CA THR A 48 -1.39 -16.77 14.18
C THR A 48 -1.28 -15.27 14.37
N PHE A 49 -0.32 -14.65 13.67
CA PHE A 49 -0.27 -13.20 13.56
C PHE A 49 -1.59 -12.65 12.99
N ASN A 50 -2.30 -11.85 13.78
CA ASN A 50 -3.57 -11.25 13.42
C ASN A 50 -3.61 -9.75 13.80
N LEU A 51 -4.69 -9.02 13.51
CA LEU A 51 -4.75 -7.59 13.86
C LEU A 51 -4.89 -7.40 15.38
N GLU A 52 -5.66 -8.27 16.03
CA GLU A 52 -5.88 -8.24 17.46
C GLU A 52 -4.57 -8.27 18.26
N LEU A 53 -3.65 -9.16 17.90
CA LEU A 53 -2.33 -9.26 18.54
C LEU A 53 -1.53 -7.95 18.45
N ILE A 54 -1.69 -7.20 17.36
CA ILE A 54 -1.06 -5.88 17.22
C ILE A 54 -1.73 -4.86 18.13
N LEU A 55 -3.06 -4.88 18.22
CA LEU A 55 -3.80 -3.94 19.07
C LEU A 55 -3.46 -4.17 20.55
N GLN A 56 -3.41 -5.42 21.00
CA GLN A 56 -2.95 -5.77 22.35
C GLN A 56 -1.54 -5.20 22.60
N ALA A 57 -0.59 -5.44 21.69
CA ALA A 57 0.76 -4.91 21.83
C ALA A 57 0.83 -3.37 21.84
N VAL A 58 -0.02 -2.69 21.07
CA VAL A 58 -0.12 -1.22 21.11
C VAL A 58 -0.60 -0.75 22.48
N ASP A 59 -1.58 -1.43 23.09
CA ASP A 59 -2.05 -1.10 24.43
C ASP A 59 -0.95 -1.29 25.49
N ARG A 60 -0.07 -2.29 25.31
CA ARG A 60 1.07 -2.55 26.21
C ARG A 60 2.21 -1.55 26.07
N ALA A 61 2.37 -0.94 24.91
CA ALA A 61 3.47 0.01 24.65
C ALA A 61 3.42 1.26 25.54
N ALA A 62 2.28 1.56 26.17
CA ALA A 62 2.17 2.67 27.12
C ALA A 62 2.79 2.37 28.51
N VAL A 63 3.04 1.10 28.83
CA VAL A 63 3.43 0.64 30.17
C VAL A 63 4.67 -0.27 30.18
N ALA A 64 5.31 -0.48 29.04
CA ALA A 64 6.47 -1.35 28.87
C ALA A 64 7.56 -0.66 28.05
N ASP A 65 8.81 -0.97 28.35
CA ASP A 65 9.99 -0.46 27.63
C ASP A 65 10.20 -1.22 26.31
N GLU A 66 9.90 -2.53 26.29
CA GLU A 66 9.89 -3.33 25.08
C GLU A 66 8.63 -4.17 24.96
N VAL A 67 8.03 -4.16 23.77
CA VAL A 67 6.85 -4.98 23.46
C VAL A 67 7.13 -5.95 22.32
N TRP A 68 6.77 -7.20 22.53
CA TRP A 68 6.92 -8.29 21.59
C TRP A 68 5.57 -8.94 21.28
N ILE A 69 5.42 -9.42 20.05
CA ILE A 69 4.33 -10.31 19.67
C ILE A 69 4.90 -11.63 19.20
N ALA A 70 4.32 -12.74 19.63
CA ALA A 70 4.76 -14.07 19.21
C ALA A 70 3.62 -14.89 18.61
N ALA A 71 3.92 -15.59 17.52
CA ALA A 71 3.00 -16.53 16.92
C ALA A 71 3.71 -17.69 16.24
N ARG A 72 2.95 -18.75 15.91
CA ARG A 72 3.48 -19.87 15.14
C ARG A 72 3.87 -19.42 13.74
N ILE A 73 5.02 -19.90 13.26
CA ILE A 73 5.42 -19.75 11.86
C ILE A 73 4.53 -20.65 11.01
N SER A 74 4.00 -20.14 9.90
CA SER A 74 3.22 -21.00 9.00
C SER A 74 4.15 -22.00 8.31
N ALA A 75 3.85 -23.29 8.42
CA ALA A 75 4.56 -24.36 7.73
C ALA A 75 4.64 -24.18 6.19
N LYS A 76 3.72 -23.40 5.61
CA LYS A 76 3.67 -23.11 4.16
C LYS A 76 4.36 -21.80 3.76
N GLY A 77 5.01 -21.09 4.70
CA GLY A 77 5.70 -19.81 4.45
C GLY A 77 4.81 -18.68 3.91
N ARG A 78 3.49 -18.75 4.12
CA ARG A 78 2.50 -17.79 3.59
C ARG A 78 1.77 -16.99 4.67
N GLY A 79 2.21 -17.06 5.93
CA GLY A 79 1.61 -16.29 7.01
C GLY A 79 2.09 -14.83 7.05
N ARG A 80 1.60 -14.06 8.03
CA ARG A 80 1.92 -12.62 8.12
C ARG A 80 3.38 -12.36 8.51
N GLU A 81 4.09 -13.34 9.06
CA GLU A 81 5.54 -13.32 9.23
C GLU A 81 6.27 -13.06 7.91
N ALA A 82 5.72 -13.56 6.80
CA ALA A 82 6.26 -13.37 5.45
C ALA A 82 5.73 -12.07 4.76
N ASP A 83 4.64 -11.46 5.23
CA ASP A 83 4.10 -10.22 4.66
C ASP A 83 4.95 -8.99 5.07
N LYS A 84 5.61 -8.37 4.07
CA LYS A 84 6.42 -7.16 4.26
C LYS A 84 5.62 -6.02 4.92
N ARG A 85 4.33 -5.86 4.60
CA ARG A 85 3.49 -4.80 5.17
C ARG A 85 3.26 -4.99 6.66
N TYR A 86 3.08 -6.23 7.09
CA TYR A 86 2.90 -6.56 8.50
C TYR A 86 4.21 -6.33 9.28
N ARG A 87 5.34 -6.81 8.77
CA ARG A 87 6.65 -6.51 9.36
C ARG A 87 6.93 -5.01 9.42
N ASP A 88 6.61 -4.27 8.37
CA ASP A 88 6.79 -2.81 8.33
C ASP A 88 5.85 -2.07 9.28
N LEU A 89 4.67 -2.61 9.57
CA LEU A 89 3.78 -2.09 10.61
C LEU A 89 4.42 -2.22 11.99
N CYS A 90 4.91 -3.41 12.35
CA CYS A 90 5.59 -3.63 13.62
C CYS A 90 6.82 -2.73 13.78
N ARG A 91 7.64 -2.56 12.73
CA ARG A 91 8.77 -1.61 12.74
C ARG A 91 8.36 -0.16 12.97
N ARG A 92 7.19 0.26 12.46
CA ARG A 92 6.69 1.64 12.67
C ARG A 92 6.17 1.85 14.08
N LEU A 93 5.69 0.79 14.71
CA LEU A 93 5.14 0.81 16.06
C LEU A 93 6.18 0.52 17.14
N GLY A 94 7.41 0.14 16.78
CA GLY A 94 8.43 -0.28 17.75
C GLY A 94 8.12 -1.63 18.41
N ILE A 95 7.35 -2.48 17.73
CA ILE A 95 6.91 -3.79 18.25
C ILE A 95 7.82 -4.88 17.66
N GLY A 96 8.41 -5.69 18.53
CA GLY A 96 9.18 -6.87 18.15
C GLY A 96 8.27 -8.01 17.68
N MET A 97 8.76 -8.86 16.79
CA MET A 97 8.02 -10.03 16.27
C MET A 97 8.84 -11.30 16.44
N LEU A 98 8.28 -12.29 17.15
CA LEU A 98 8.84 -13.61 17.36
C LEU A 98 8.05 -14.68 16.61
N GLY A 99 8.74 -15.48 15.80
CA GLY A 99 8.18 -16.66 15.17
C GLY A 99 8.54 -17.92 15.94
N VAL A 100 7.56 -18.72 16.33
CA VAL A 100 7.76 -20.01 17.00
C VAL A 100 7.54 -21.15 16.00
N SER A 101 8.53 -22.02 15.82
CA SER A 101 8.41 -23.21 14.97
C SER A 101 7.55 -24.29 15.63
N ASP A 102 7.15 -25.31 14.88
CA ASP A 102 6.42 -26.46 15.44
C ASP A 102 7.26 -27.26 16.45
N GLY A 103 8.60 -27.17 16.35
CA GLY A 103 9.54 -27.75 17.31
C GLY A 103 9.80 -26.88 18.55
N GLY A 104 9.17 -25.69 18.65
CA GLY A 104 9.36 -24.76 19.77
C GLY A 104 10.58 -23.85 19.63
N GLU A 105 11.22 -23.79 18.47
CA GLU A 105 12.33 -22.85 18.24
C GLU A 105 11.79 -21.44 18.04
N VAL A 106 12.37 -20.46 18.74
CA VAL A 106 12.00 -19.05 18.64
C VAL A 106 12.97 -18.32 17.72
N SER A 107 12.43 -17.57 16.77
CA SER A 107 13.20 -16.74 15.83
C SER A 107 12.72 -15.29 15.84
N VAL A 108 13.66 -14.34 15.80
CA VAL A 108 13.35 -12.92 15.71
C VAL A 108 13.09 -12.54 14.25
N ILE A 109 11.84 -12.18 13.94
CA ILE A 109 11.42 -11.73 12.60
C ILE A 109 11.61 -10.21 12.46
N VAL A 110 11.31 -9.47 13.52
CA VAL A 110 11.50 -8.02 13.66
C VAL A 110 12.00 -7.77 15.09
N GLY A 111 13.09 -7.03 15.27
CA GLY A 111 13.54 -6.64 16.61
C GLY A 111 12.67 -5.53 17.20
N SER A 112 12.52 -5.47 18.53
CA SER A 112 11.83 -4.40 19.26
C SER A 112 12.36 -3.01 18.87
N ILE A 113 13.68 -2.90 18.70
CA ILE A 113 14.35 -1.71 18.17
C ILE A 113 14.75 -1.96 16.71
N SER A 114 13.85 -1.63 15.77
CA SER A 114 14.08 -1.81 14.34
C SER A 114 14.10 -0.49 13.56
N PRO A 115 14.98 -0.32 12.55
CA PRO A 115 14.99 0.88 11.73
C PRO A 115 13.68 1.03 10.96
N MET A 116 13.17 2.28 10.88
CA MET A 116 11.94 2.57 10.15
C MET A 116 12.01 2.11 8.68
N PRO A 117 10.89 1.60 8.12
CA PRO A 117 10.82 1.26 6.70
C PRO A 117 11.12 2.48 5.83
N ARG A 118 12.04 2.33 4.87
CA ARG A 118 12.44 3.40 3.95
C ARG A 118 11.26 3.91 3.11
N ALA A 119 11.21 5.22 2.92
CA ALA A 119 10.21 5.86 2.08
C ALA A 119 10.38 5.49 0.59
N ASP A 120 9.29 5.14 -0.08
CA ASP A 120 9.28 4.87 -1.52
C ASP A 120 9.16 6.16 -2.33
N ARG A 121 10.32 6.83 -2.51
CA ARG A 121 10.42 8.09 -3.27
C ARG A 121 9.94 7.94 -4.71
N LYS A 122 10.15 6.77 -5.33
CA LYS A 122 9.76 6.50 -6.73
C LYS A 122 8.25 6.43 -6.88
N ARG A 123 7.57 5.70 -5.98
CA ARG A 123 6.11 5.64 -5.93
C ARG A 123 5.50 7.00 -5.63
N ARG A 124 6.06 7.76 -4.68
CA ARG A 124 5.64 9.13 -4.38
C ARG A 124 5.68 10.02 -5.63
N SER A 125 6.81 10.06 -6.34
CA SER A 125 6.93 10.87 -7.56
C SER A 125 5.99 10.41 -8.68
N ARG A 126 5.69 9.11 -8.79
CA ARG A 126 4.70 8.60 -9.74
C ARG A 126 3.28 9.08 -9.39
N LEU A 127 2.91 9.04 -8.11
CA LEU A 127 1.61 9.53 -7.63
C LEU A 127 1.46 11.03 -7.93
N MET A 128 2.48 11.83 -7.63
CA MET A 128 2.47 13.27 -7.92
C MET A 128 2.31 13.56 -9.42
N ARG A 129 3.09 12.88 -10.28
CA ARG A 129 2.99 13.09 -11.73
C ARG A 129 1.63 12.68 -12.27
N GLU A 130 1.05 11.60 -11.75
CA GLU A 130 -0.29 11.20 -12.17
C GLU A 130 -1.32 12.25 -11.77
N HIS A 131 -1.29 12.70 -10.51
CA HIS A 131 -2.22 13.72 -10.03
C HIS A 131 -2.10 15.03 -10.84
N GLN A 132 -0.88 15.53 -11.07
CA GLN A 132 -0.65 16.77 -11.82
C GLN A 132 -1.07 16.69 -13.29
N ARG A 133 -0.98 15.50 -13.91
CA ARG A 133 -1.35 15.32 -15.32
C ARG A 133 -2.84 15.02 -15.49
N ARG A 134 -3.50 14.50 -14.45
CA ARG A 134 -4.92 14.18 -14.48
C ARG A 134 -5.71 15.47 -14.46
N ARG A 135 -6.62 15.62 -15.43
CA ARG A 135 -7.52 16.78 -15.52
C ARG A 135 -8.78 16.51 -14.70
N GLY A 136 -9.14 17.45 -13.84
CA GLY A 136 -10.32 17.36 -12.97
C GLY A 136 -10.26 16.19 -11.98
N ASP A 137 -11.40 15.93 -11.33
CA ASP A 137 -11.61 14.76 -10.49
C ASP A 137 -12.71 13.86 -11.10
N PRO A 138 -12.35 13.02 -12.08
CA PRO A 138 -13.32 12.33 -12.93
C PRO A 138 -14.06 11.17 -12.24
N ALA A 139 -13.72 10.82 -11.00
CA ALA A 139 -14.36 9.71 -10.30
C ALA A 139 -14.43 9.96 -8.79
N VAL A 140 -15.65 9.95 -8.24
CA VAL A 140 -15.85 9.86 -6.79
C VAL A 140 -15.40 8.46 -6.34
N GLY A 141 -14.52 8.41 -5.33
CA GLY A 141 -13.91 7.17 -4.85
C GLY A 141 -14.93 6.09 -4.46
N GLY A 142 -14.51 4.82 -4.52
CA GLY A 142 -15.34 3.67 -4.10
C GLY A 142 -16.01 2.89 -5.23
N SER A 143 -15.94 3.36 -6.48
CA SER A 143 -16.41 2.58 -7.63
C SER A 143 -15.42 1.46 -7.98
N THR A 144 -15.87 0.20 -7.83
CA THR A 144 -15.08 -1.00 -8.17
C THR A 144 -15.41 -1.58 -9.55
N ARG A 145 -16.46 -1.08 -10.20
CA ARG A 145 -16.99 -1.64 -11.46
C ARG A 145 -16.70 -0.80 -12.69
N ALA A 146 -16.35 0.47 -12.55
CA ALA A 146 -16.04 1.35 -13.68
C ALA A 146 -14.51 1.41 -13.94
N PRO A 147 -14.06 1.43 -15.22
CA PRO A 147 -12.66 1.64 -15.54
C PRO A 147 -12.15 2.98 -14.97
N LEU A 148 -11.08 2.93 -14.16
CA LEU A 148 -10.52 4.09 -13.47
C LEU A 148 -10.03 5.16 -14.47
N MET A 149 -10.55 6.39 -14.45
CA MET A 149 -10.04 7.46 -15.31
C MET A 149 -8.65 7.95 -14.85
N THR A 150 -7.62 7.70 -15.65
CA THR A 150 -6.21 8.09 -15.39
C THR A 150 -5.76 9.16 -16.39
N ALA A 151 -4.68 9.88 -16.09
CA ALA A 151 -4.13 10.85 -17.05
C ALA A 151 -3.69 10.20 -18.37
N TYR A 152 -3.23 8.94 -18.33
CA TYR A 152 -2.94 8.17 -19.54
C TYR A 152 -4.20 7.94 -20.38
N ARG A 153 -5.32 7.53 -19.75
CA ARG A 153 -6.58 7.33 -20.47
C ARG A 153 -7.16 8.63 -20.99
N GLN A 154 -7.06 9.73 -20.25
CA GLN A 154 -7.44 11.05 -20.73
C GLN A 154 -6.65 11.44 -21.99
N GLN A 155 -5.32 11.24 -22.01
CA GLN A 155 -4.54 11.48 -23.22
C GLN A 155 -4.89 10.50 -24.36
N ALA A 156 -5.19 9.23 -24.06
CA ALA A 156 -5.66 8.28 -25.06
C ALA A 156 -7.01 8.69 -25.66
N LEU A 157 -7.94 9.20 -24.84
CA LEU A 157 -9.22 9.72 -25.30
C LEU A 157 -9.03 11.00 -26.12
N SER A 158 -8.08 11.87 -25.76
CA SER A 158 -7.71 13.02 -26.59
C SER A 158 -7.11 12.61 -27.94
N CYS A 159 -6.32 11.53 -27.99
CA CYS A 159 -5.88 10.93 -29.27
C CYS A 159 -7.06 10.36 -30.07
N ALA A 160 -7.97 9.65 -29.40
CA ALA A 160 -9.14 9.07 -30.04
C ALA A 160 -10.06 10.15 -30.64
N ALA A 161 -10.33 11.21 -29.88
CA ALA A 161 -11.14 12.34 -30.35
C ALA A 161 -10.49 13.05 -31.55
N ALA A 162 -9.16 13.21 -31.56
CA ALA A 162 -8.46 13.78 -32.72
C ALA A 162 -8.62 12.92 -33.99
N LEU A 163 -8.74 11.60 -33.84
CA LEU A 163 -8.89 10.63 -34.92
C LEU A 163 -10.36 10.35 -35.31
N GLU A 164 -11.33 10.96 -34.63
CA GLU A 164 -12.76 10.72 -34.86
C GLU A 164 -13.18 11.08 -36.29
N ALA A 165 -12.66 12.19 -36.81
CA ALA A 165 -12.95 12.68 -38.17
C ALA A 165 -12.18 11.92 -39.27
N GLY A 166 -11.17 11.12 -38.92
CA GLY A 166 -10.39 10.33 -39.87
C GLY A 166 -8.92 10.15 -39.47
N PRO A 167 -8.14 9.40 -40.27
CA PRO A 167 -6.75 9.11 -39.98
C PRO A 167 -5.85 10.35 -40.00
N LEU A 168 -4.94 10.46 -39.02
CA LEU A 168 -3.99 11.58 -38.91
C LEU A 168 -2.56 11.10 -38.70
N ARG A 169 -1.58 11.96 -39.02
CA ARG A 169 -0.18 11.71 -38.63
C ARG A 169 0.00 12.00 -37.15
N VAL A 170 0.91 11.25 -36.50
CA VAL A 170 1.26 11.44 -35.07
C VAL A 170 1.59 12.91 -34.74
N ARG A 171 2.27 13.63 -35.64
CA ARG A 171 2.64 15.04 -35.43
C ARG A 171 1.43 15.97 -35.29
N GLU A 172 0.30 15.64 -35.93
CA GLU A 172 -0.92 16.45 -35.94
C GLU A 172 -1.71 16.26 -34.63
N ILE A 173 -1.57 15.10 -33.98
CA ILE A 173 -2.25 14.77 -32.72
C ILE A 173 -1.49 15.34 -31.50
N ARG A 174 -0.18 15.61 -31.62
CA ARG A 174 0.68 16.03 -30.50
C ARG A 174 0.27 17.36 -29.84
N SER A 175 -0.43 18.23 -30.55
CA SER A 175 -0.91 19.51 -30.01
C SER A 175 -1.95 19.31 -28.90
N SER A 176 -2.82 18.29 -29.02
CA SER A 176 -3.84 17.96 -28.02
C SER A 176 -3.40 16.86 -27.06
N ALA A 177 -2.51 15.96 -27.49
CA ALA A 177 -1.97 14.87 -26.68
C ALA A 177 -0.43 14.75 -26.84
N PRO A 178 0.36 15.35 -25.93
CA PRO A 178 1.82 15.39 -26.05
C PRO A 178 2.50 14.01 -26.12
N ASP A 179 1.97 13.00 -25.41
CA ASP A 179 2.49 11.62 -25.45
C ASP A 179 1.87 10.77 -26.58
N ALA A 180 1.15 11.37 -27.56
CA ALA A 180 0.42 10.65 -28.62
C ALA A 180 1.25 9.56 -29.31
N GLY A 181 2.51 9.84 -29.65
CA GLY A 181 3.37 8.85 -30.31
C GLY A 181 3.58 7.57 -29.49
N LYS A 182 3.71 7.68 -28.16
CA LYS A 182 3.84 6.52 -27.28
C LYS A 182 2.50 5.81 -27.10
N ILE A 183 1.42 6.58 -26.98
CA ILE A 183 0.07 6.06 -26.75
C ILE A 183 -0.41 5.25 -27.96
N LEU A 184 -0.31 5.82 -29.15
CA LEU A 184 -0.74 5.20 -30.41
C LEU A 184 0.07 3.93 -30.72
N LEU A 185 1.38 3.96 -30.45
CA LEU A 185 2.25 2.81 -30.67
C LEU A 185 1.99 1.68 -29.65
N ALA A 186 1.87 2.01 -28.37
CA ALA A 186 1.64 1.01 -27.32
C ALA A 186 0.23 0.41 -27.40
N ASN A 187 -0.74 1.19 -27.87
CA ASN A 187 -2.13 0.80 -28.10
C ASN A 187 -2.73 -0.04 -26.95
N VAL A 188 -2.48 0.37 -25.71
CA VAL A 188 -2.79 -0.41 -24.49
C VAL A 188 -4.26 -0.85 -24.43
N TYR A 189 -5.16 -0.05 -25.00
CA TYR A 189 -6.60 -0.31 -25.01
C TYR A 189 -7.13 -0.91 -26.32
N GLY A 190 -6.29 -1.07 -27.34
CA GLY A 190 -6.73 -1.53 -28.66
C GLY A 190 -7.59 -0.53 -29.45
N TRP A 191 -7.56 0.75 -29.08
CA TRP A 191 -8.38 1.81 -29.69
C TRP A 191 -7.86 2.30 -31.05
N PHE A 192 -6.60 2.03 -31.36
CA PHE A 192 -5.93 2.59 -32.52
C PHE A 192 -5.47 1.51 -33.48
N GLU A 193 -5.40 1.84 -34.76
CA GLU A 193 -4.80 1.00 -35.79
C GLU A 193 -3.77 1.81 -36.59
N ARG A 194 -2.66 1.18 -36.95
CA ARG A 194 -1.63 1.81 -37.76
C ARG A 194 -1.93 1.54 -39.24
N LEU A 195 -2.27 2.58 -39.98
CA LEU A 195 -2.62 2.48 -41.40
C LEU A 195 -1.41 2.69 -42.31
N ASP A 196 -0.45 3.50 -41.87
CA ASP A 196 0.82 3.73 -42.58
C ASP A 196 1.92 4.13 -41.57
N ARG A 197 3.13 4.43 -42.06
CA ARG A 197 4.24 4.94 -41.25
C ARG A 197 3.88 6.27 -40.60
N GLY A 198 3.51 6.19 -39.33
CA GLY A 198 3.18 7.35 -38.52
C GLY A 198 1.78 7.90 -38.76
N VAL A 199 0.92 7.17 -39.50
CA VAL A 199 -0.50 7.48 -39.71
C VAL A 199 -1.32 6.44 -38.97
N TYR A 200 -2.27 6.93 -38.16
CA TYR A 200 -3.13 6.08 -37.34
C TYR A 200 -4.60 6.38 -37.61
N GLY A 201 -5.43 5.36 -37.49
CA GLY A 201 -6.88 5.45 -37.48
C GLY A 201 -7.46 4.96 -36.15
N LEU A 202 -8.78 5.03 -36.03
CA LEU A 202 -9.53 4.62 -34.85
C LEU A 202 -10.28 3.31 -35.13
N THR A 203 -10.10 2.32 -34.25
CA THR A 203 -10.84 1.06 -34.31
C THR A 203 -12.28 1.24 -33.84
N THR A 204 -13.12 0.21 -34.02
CA THR A 204 -14.49 0.19 -33.46
C THR A 204 -14.49 0.41 -31.94
N SER A 205 -13.60 -0.26 -31.21
CA SER A 205 -13.50 -0.11 -29.75
C SER A 205 -13.04 1.30 -29.33
N GLY A 206 -12.22 1.95 -30.15
CA GLY A 206 -11.85 3.36 -29.94
C GLY A 206 -13.03 4.30 -30.09
N ARG A 207 -13.91 4.06 -31.06
CA ARG A 207 -15.17 4.83 -31.23
C ARG A 207 -16.13 4.60 -30.06
N GLU A 208 -16.30 3.35 -29.64
CA GLU A 208 -17.13 3.00 -28.47
C GLU A 208 -16.62 3.67 -27.19
N ALA A 209 -15.30 3.78 -27.02
CA ALA A 209 -14.70 4.48 -25.88
C ALA A 209 -15.04 5.98 -25.85
N LEU A 210 -15.16 6.64 -27.00
CA LEU A 210 -15.59 8.05 -27.07
C LEU A 210 -17.07 8.22 -26.73
N LEU A 211 -17.91 7.22 -27.02
CA LEU A 211 -19.31 7.21 -26.58
C LEU A 211 -19.42 7.02 -25.06
N LEU A 212 -18.59 6.14 -24.49
CA LEU A 212 -18.54 5.89 -23.05
C LEU A 212 -17.95 7.07 -22.26
N TRP A 213 -16.96 7.76 -22.83
CA TRP A 213 -16.36 8.96 -22.26
C TRP A 213 -16.34 10.11 -23.28
N PRO A 214 -17.47 10.82 -23.45
CA PRO A 214 -17.55 11.96 -24.34
C PRO A 214 -16.51 13.03 -23.97
N GLN A 215 -15.84 13.61 -24.98
CA GLN A 215 -14.77 14.60 -24.77
C GLN A 215 -15.24 16.06 -24.81
N ARG A 216 -16.56 16.31 -24.91
CA ARG A 216 -17.11 17.67 -24.93
C ARG A 216 -17.12 18.26 -23.50
N GLU A 217 -16.25 19.25 -23.30
CA GLU A 217 -16.12 20.18 -22.16
C GLU A 217 -15.66 19.62 -20.80
N ILE A 218 -14.32 19.53 -20.63
CA ILE A 218 -13.68 19.83 -19.33
C ILE A 218 -13.18 21.28 -19.41
N GLN A 219 -14.10 22.24 -19.52
CA GLN A 219 -13.83 23.67 -19.36
C GLN A 219 -15.00 24.27 -18.57
N ALA A 220 -14.70 24.69 -17.33
CA ALA A 220 -15.42 25.64 -16.48
C ALA A 220 -15.68 25.10 -15.06
N THR A 221 -14.65 25.21 -14.19
CA THR A 221 -14.90 25.61 -12.80
C THR A 221 -13.67 26.38 -12.32
N THR A 222 -13.52 27.62 -12.80
CA THR A 222 -12.74 28.62 -12.08
C THR A 222 -13.66 29.12 -10.95
N PRO A 223 -13.29 29.01 -9.67
CA PRO A 223 -14.10 29.61 -8.61
C PRO A 223 -14.12 31.12 -8.78
N ALA A 224 -15.32 31.71 -8.75
CA ALA A 224 -15.51 33.15 -8.82
C ALA A 224 -14.83 33.84 -7.61
N SER A 225 -14.16 34.96 -7.88
CA SER A 225 -13.58 35.84 -6.85
C SER A 225 -14.69 36.45 -5.97
N PRO A 226 -14.45 36.63 -4.67
CA PRO A 226 -15.40 37.26 -3.76
C PRO A 226 -15.23 38.79 -3.82
N GLU A 227 -15.79 39.43 -4.83
CA GLU A 227 -16.08 40.86 -4.81
C GLU A 227 -17.55 41.01 -5.19
N ASP A 228 -18.42 40.90 -4.18
CA ASP A 228 -19.74 41.55 -4.09
C ASP A 228 -20.46 41.00 -2.84
N ALA A 229 -20.04 41.51 -1.68
CA ALA A 229 -20.88 41.59 -0.50
C ALA A 229 -20.67 42.99 0.06
N GLY A 230 -21.53 43.90 -0.41
CA GLY A 230 -21.75 45.20 0.21
C GLY A 230 -22.45 45.08 1.57
#